data_AF-A0A9E4DAI6-F1
#
_entry.id   AF-A0A9E4DAI6-F1
#
_cell.length_a   1.000
_cell.length_b   1.000
_cell.length_c   1.000
_cell.angle_alpha   90.00
_cell.angle_beta   90.00
_cell.angle_gamma   90.00
#
_symmetry.space_group_name_H-M   'P 1'
#
loop_
_entity.id
_entity.type
_entity.pdbx_description
1 polymer ?
#
loop_
_entity_poly.entity_id
_entity_poly.type
_entity_poly.pdbx_seq_one_letter_code
_entity_poly.pdbx_strand_id
1 'polypeptide(L)'
;MGVAETFNQSNTPLDIQVRKFNPAATESAPRYFFDNDPFKTHFMNALSILFPEGERFFIRSVLAYRDQISDPKLLKEIKDFCGQEAQHTLVHEAMNDLAARHGYPVAALEGLVRRDLRRFSKRGEKHGWARRAALAMTVCMEHFTAI
;
A
#
# COMPACT_ATOMS: atom_id res chain seq x y z
N MET A 1 -35.59 18.71 -13.24
CA MET A 1 -35.13 17.76 -12.21
C MET A 1 -34.41 16.62 -12.92
N GLY A 2 -33.19 16.26 -12.47
CA GLY A 2 -32.56 14.98 -12.84
C GLY A 2 -31.30 15.03 -13.69
N VAL A 3 -30.14 15.42 -13.12
CA VAL A 3 -28.80 14.99 -13.60
C VAL A 3 -27.73 14.93 -12.48
N ALA A 4 -28.11 15.10 -11.20
CA ALA A 4 -27.13 15.31 -10.12
C ALA A 4 -26.81 14.05 -9.27
N GLU A 5 -27.44 12.90 -9.52
CA GLU A 5 -27.36 11.74 -8.61
C GLU A 5 -26.26 10.70 -8.94
N THR A 6 -25.63 10.77 -10.12
CA THR A 6 -24.71 9.70 -10.58
C THR A 6 -23.26 9.84 -10.11
N PHE A 7 -22.84 11.00 -9.58
CA PHE A 7 -21.46 11.19 -9.12
C PHE A 7 -21.19 10.70 -7.68
N ASN A 8 -22.23 10.26 -6.97
CA ASN A 8 -22.15 9.88 -5.57
C ASN A 8 -22.24 8.37 -5.32
N GLN A 9 -22.23 7.53 -6.37
CA GLN A 9 -22.35 6.07 -6.25
C GLN A 9 -21.15 5.35 -6.87
N SER A 10 -20.70 4.28 -6.22
CA SER A 10 -19.60 3.45 -6.70
C SER A 10 -20.00 2.60 -7.90
N ASN A 11 -19.19 2.70 -8.96
CA ASN A 11 -19.30 1.89 -10.18
C ASN A 11 -18.27 0.76 -10.25
N THR A 12 -17.60 0.43 -9.13
CA THR A 12 -16.65 -0.69 -9.10
C THR A 12 -17.37 -1.98 -9.52
N PRO A 13 -16.91 -2.67 -10.59
CA PRO A 13 -17.62 -3.80 -11.18
C PRO A 13 -17.37 -5.12 -10.44
N LEU A 14 -16.33 -5.18 -9.59
CA LEU A 14 -15.89 -6.37 -8.89
C LEU A 14 -15.78 -6.10 -7.39
N ASP A 15 -16.10 -7.10 -6.57
CA ASP A 15 -15.87 -7.03 -5.13
C ASP A 15 -14.37 -7.16 -4.80
N ILE A 16 -13.87 -6.28 -3.95
CA ILE A 16 -12.52 -6.34 -3.41
C ILE A 16 -12.43 -7.53 -2.45
N GLN A 17 -11.50 -8.47 -2.72
CA GLN A 17 -11.33 -9.69 -1.95
C GLN A 17 -10.12 -9.59 -1.01
N VAL A 18 -10.36 -9.66 0.30
CA VAL A 18 -9.29 -9.66 1.30
C VAL A 18 -8.81 -11.09 1.54
N ARG A 19 -7.58 -11.41 1.14
CA ARG A 19 -6.96 -12.73 1.32
C ARG A 19 -6.01 -12.72 2.51
N LYS A 20 -6.18 -13.65 3.45
CA LYS A 20 -5.30 -13.77 4.61
C LYS A 20 -3.92 -14.29 4.21
N PHE A 21 -2.88 -13.59 4.62
CA PHE A 21 -1.50 -14.04 4.46
C PHE A 21 -1.15 -15.17 5.44
N ASN A 22 -0.32 -16.12 5.00
CA ASN A 22 0.27 -17.18 5.82
C ASN A 22 1.77 -16.91 6.03
N PRO A 23 2.20 -16.46 7.23
CA PRO A 23 3.60 -16.10 7.51
C PRO A 23 4.61 -17.23 7.32
N ALA A 24 4.18 -18.48 7.50
CA ALA A 24 5.02 -19.67 7.35
C ALA A 24 5.66 -19.79 5.95
N ALA A 25 5.10 -19.13 4.93
CA ALA A 25 5.63 -19.10 3.57
C ALA A 25 7.05 -18.51 3.46
N THR A 26 7.50 -17.73 4.45
CA THR A 26 8.82 -17.04 4.43
C THR A 26 9.85 -17.63 5.38
N GLU A 27 9.46 -18.56 6.26
CA GLU A 27 10.34 -19.06 7.33
C GLU A 27 11.54 -19.85 6.81
N SER A 28 11.33 -20.66 5.76
CA SER A 28 12.36 -21.53 5.17
C SER A 28 12.86 -21.06 3.80
N ALA A 29 12.55 -19.83 3.40
CA ALA A 29 12.97 -19.30 2.10
C ALA A 29 14.51 -19.12 2.05
N PRO A 30 15.17 -19.49 0.94
CA PRO A 30 16.62 -19.34 0.82
C PRO A 30 17.00 -17.87 0.61
N ARG A 31 18.27 -17.54 0.82
CA ARG A 31 18.81 -16.18 0.65
C ARG A 31 18.47 -15.57 -0.71
N TYR A 32 18.50 -16.38 -1.76
CA TYR A 32 18.12 -16.00 -3.12
C TYR A 32 16.82 -16.73 -3.49
N PHE A 33 15.70 -16.32 -2.88
CA PHE A 33 14.42 -17.01 -3.03
C PHE A 33 13.85 -16.98 -4.45
N PHE A 34 14.29 -16.05 -5.29
CA PHE A 34 13.80 -15.94 -6.65
C PHE A 34 14.78 -16.63 -7.62
N ASP A 35 14.46 -17.87 -8.02
CA ASP A 35 15.23 -18.69 -8.97
C ASP A 35 16.71 -18.88 -8.60
N ASN A 36 17.06 -18.74 -7.31
CA ASN A 36 18.45 -18.69 -6.84
C ASN A 36 19.29 -17.58 -7.53
N ASP A 37 18.63 -16.52 -8.01
CA ASP A 37 19.25 -15.38 -8.69
C ASP A 37 19.38 -14.19 -7.72
N PRO A 38 20.62 -13.71 -7.46
CA PRO A 38 20.83 -12.58 -6.57
C PRO A 38 20.18 -11.29 -7.06
N PHE A 39 20.28 -10.97 -8.35
CA PHE A 39 19.74 -9.72 -8.88
C PHE A 39 18.22 -9.69 -8.75
N LYS A 40 17.53 -10.75 -9.20
CA LYS A 40 16.07 -10.85 -9.09
C LYS A 40 15.61 -10.76 -7.64
N THR A 41 16.30 -11.46 -6.74
CA THR A 41 15.99 -11.44 -5.31
C THR A 41 16.18 -10.05 -4.72
N HIS A 42 17.29 -9.37 -5.01
CA HIS A 42 17.56 -8.03 -4.50
C HIS A 42 16.62 -6.99 -5.05
N PHE A 43 16.23 -7.11 -6.32
CA PHE A 43 15.20 -6.26 -6.92
C PHE A 43 13.87 -6.40 -6.18
N MET A 44 13.43 -7.63 -5.91
CA MET A 44 12.20 -7.88 -5.15
C MET A 44 12.29 -7.43 -3.69
N ASN A 45 13.44 -7.62 -3.02
CA ASN A 45 13.67 -7.09 -1.68
C ASN A 45 13.58 -5.55 -1.66
N ALA A 46 14.22 -4.88 -2.63
CA ALA A 46 14.20 -3.43 -2.71
C ALA A 46 12.78 -2.90 -2.91
N LEU A 47 11.99 -3.52 -3.79
CA LEU A 47 10.57 -3.21 -3.96
C LEU A 47 9.79 -3.44 -2.65
N SER A 48 9.96 -4.60 -2.03
CA SER A 48 9.28 -4.97 -0.78
C SER A 48 9.51 -3.97 0.35
N ILE A 49 10.71 -3.39 0.43
CA ILE A 49 11.05 -2.41 1.47
C ILE A 49 10.27 -1.10 1.33
N LEU A 50 9.83 -0.73 0.13
CA LEU A 50 9.08 0.50 -0.11
C LEU A 50 7.62 0.39 0.37
N PHE A 51 7.05 -0.80 0.24
CA PHE A 51 5.61 -0.98 0.33
C PHE A 51 5.02 -0.79 1.73
N PRO A 52 5.58 -1.31 2.85
CA PRO A 52 4.92 -1.20 4.15
C PRO A 52 4.59 0.24 4.57
N GLU A 53 5.48 1.20 4.32
CA GLU A 53 5.20 2.61 4.62
C GLU A 53 4.26 3.24 3.58
N GLY A 54 4.34 2.80 2.32
CA GLY A 54 3.47 3.20 1.22
C GLY A 54 2.02 2.75 1.39
N GLU A 55 1.78 1.49 1.75
CA GLU A 55 0.44 0.91 1.97
C GLU A 55 -0.25 1.55 3.17
N ARG A 56 0.49 1.80 4.26
CA ARG A 56 -0.01 2.61 5.37
C ARG A 56 -0.37 4.02 4.92
N PHE A 57 0.38 4.60 3.99
CA PHE A 57 0.04 5.87 3.37
C PHE A 57 -1.21 5.77 2.50
N PHE A 58 -1.38 4.70 1.72
CA PHE A 58 -2.58 4.43 0.92
C PHE A 58 -3.83 4.38 1.80
N ILE A 59 -3.80 3.56 2.85
CA ILE A 59 -4.88 3.44 3.84
C ILE A 59 -5.24 4.81 4.43
N ARG A 60 -4.25 5.56 4.92
CA ARG A 60 -4.48 6.90 5.49
C ARG A 60 -5.09 7.87 4.48
N SER A 61 -4.64 7.82 3.22
CA SER A 61 -5.09 8.74 2.17
C SER A 61 -6.56 8.53 1.83
N VAL A 62 -7.02 7.28 1.77
CA VAL A 62 -8.42 6.92 1.45
C VAL A 62 -9.31 7.20 2.67
N LEU A 63 -8.88 6.78 3.87
CA LEU A 63 -9.65 7.02 5.11
C LEU A 63 -9.85 8.50 5.39
N ALA A 64 -8.95 9.38 4.94
CA ALA A 64 -9.13 10.82 5.07
C ALA A 64 -10.41 11.34 4.38
N TYR A 65 -11.01 10.62 3.43
CA TYR A 65 -12.25 11.03 2.75
C TYR A 65 -13.49 10.28 3.22
N ARG A 66 -13.35 9.30 4.12
CA ARG A 66 -14.44 8.44 4.56
C ARG A 66 -15.68 9.21 5.03
N ASP A 67 -15.49 10.26 5.82
CA ASP A 67 -16.61 11.02 6.40
C ASP A 67 -17.36 11.89 5.38
N GLN A 68 -16.83 12.02 4.15
CA GLN A 68 -17.47 12.74 3.05
C GLN A 68 -18.30 11.82 2.15
N ILE A 69 -18.34 10.51 2.44
CA ILE A 69 -18.96 9.50 1.59
C ILE A 69 -20.27 9.02 2.20
N SER A 70 -21.35 9.14 1.44
CA SER A 70 -22.68 8.66 1.82
C SER A 70 -23.01 7.29 1.22
N ASP A 71 -22.33 6.87 0.15
CA ASP A 71 -22.61 5.60 -0.52
C ASP A 71 -22.14 4.41 0.34
N PRO A 72 -23.06 3.54 0.81
CA PRO A 72 -22.69 2.37 1.60
C PRO A 72 -21.83 1.37 0.81
N LYS A 73 -21.97 1.30 -0.52
CA LYS A 73 -21.13 0.43 -1.36
C LYS A 73 -19.69 0.92 -1.35
N LEU A 74 -19.46 2.21 -1.64
CA LEU A 74 -18.13 2.80 -1.58
C LEU A 74 -17.49 2.71 -0.19
N LEU A 75 -18.28 2.88 0.88
CA LEU A 75 -17.79 2.70 2.26
C LEU A 75 -17.33 1.26 2.54
N LYS A 76 -18.05 0.26 2.00
CA LYS A 76 -17.63 -1.14 2.09
C LYS A 76 -16.33 -1.37 1.31
N GLU A 77 -16.24 -0.84 0.09
CA GLU A 77 -15.03 -0.96 -0.75
C GLU A 77 -13.81 -0.32 -0.09
N ILE A 78 -13.95 0.85 0.54
CA ILE A 78 -12.88 1.48 1.32
C ILE A 78 -12.41 0.55 2.44
N LYS A 79 -13.35 -0.08 3.16
CA LYS A 79 -13.03 -1.01 4.24
C LYS A 79 -12.28 -2.23 3.69
N ASP A 80 -12.74 -2.80 2.59
CA ASP A 80 -12.15 -3.98 1.98
C ASP A 80 -10.76 -3.67 1.39
N PHE A 81 -10.59 -2.52 0.72
CA PHE A 81 -9.30 -2.00 0.29
C PHE A 81 -8.33 -1.88 1.48
N CYS A 82 -8.74 -1.23 2.57
CA CYS A 82 -7.90 -1.12 3.76
C CYS A 82 -7.53 -2.50 4.34
N GLY A 83 -8.44 -3.47 4.26
CA GLY A 83 -8.17 -4.85 4.66
C GLY A 83 -7.14 -5.54 3.77
N GLN A 84 -7.23 -5.33 2.45
CA GLN A 84 -6.27 -5.86 1.48
C GLN A 84 -4.88 -5.27 1.69
N GLU A 85 -4.77 -3.94 1.76
CA GLU A 85 -3.50 -3.24 2.01
C GLU A 85 -2.87 -3.69 3.32
N ALA A 86 -3.66 -3.91 4.38
CA ALA A 86 -3.15 -4.43 5.64
C ALA A 86 -2.58 -5.86 5.49
N GLN A 87 -3.18 -6.72 4.64
CA GLN A 87 -2.63 -8.04 4.36
C GLN A 87 -1.36 -7.95 3.51
N HIS A 88 -1.30 -7.05 2.53
CA HIS A 88 -0.10 -6.81 1.73
C HIS A 88 1.07 -6.34 2.61
N THR A 89 0.81 -5.43 3.57
CA THR A 89 1.82 -5.00 4.55
C THR A 89 2.42 -6.17 5.30
N LEU A 90 1.61 -7.13 5.74
CA LEU A 90 2.12 -8.32 6.45
C LEU A 90 3.01 -9.20 5.56
N VAL A 91 2.69 -9.31 4.26
CA VAL A 91 3.53 -10.04 3.29
C VAL A 91 4.88 -9.36 3.15
N HIS A 92 4.87 -8.04 2.90
CA HIS A 92 6.09 -7.28 2.70
C HIS A 92 6.96 -7.21 3.95
N GLU A 93 6.36 -7.09 5.14
CA GLU A 93 7.08 -7.17 6.42
C GLU A 93 7.76 -8.54 6.60
N ALA A 94 7.07 -9.63 6.28
CA ALA A 94 7.67 -10.97 6.37
C ALA A 94 8.84 -11.16 5.37
N MET A 95 8.73 -10.59 4.16
CA MET A 95 9.82 -10.57 3.18
C MET A 95 11.00 -9.70 3.65
N ASN A 96 10.70 -8.54 4.24
CA ASN A 96 11.68 -7.62 4.79
C ASN A 96 12.42 -8.25 5.98
N ASP A 97 11.71 -8.98 6.84
CA ASP A 97 12.30 -9.75 7.94
C ASP A 97 13.22 -10.85 7.42
N LEU A 98 12.83 -11.57 6.37
CA LEU A 98 13.70 -12.54 5.70
C LEU A 98 14.98 -11.87 5.17
N ALA A 99 14.85 -10.73 4.50
CA ALA A 99 15.99 -9.97 4.01
C ALA A 99 16.91 -9.50 5.17
N ALA A 100 16.34 -9.06 6.28
CA ALA A 100 17.08 -8.69 7.48
C ALA A 100 17.82 -9.88 8.11
N ARG A 101 17.18 -11.06 8.19
CA ARG A 101 17.82 -12.32 8.66
C ARG A 101 19.04 -12.71 7.81
N HIS A 102 19.05 -12.33 6.55
CA HIS A 102 20.19 -12.53 5.65
C HIS A 102 21.23 -11.40 5.69
N GLY A 103 21.09 -10.44 6.60
CA GLY A 103 22.08 -9.39 6.89
C GLY A 103 21.92 -8.10 6.06
N TYR A 104 20.79 -7.91 5.37
CA TYR A 104 20.56 -6.67 4.62
C TYR A 104 20.09 -5.53 5.54
N PRO A 105 20.44 -4.27 5.24
CA PRO A 105 20.19 -3.12 6.13
C PRO A 105 18.74 -2.60 6.02
N VAL A 106 17.76 -3.48 6.18
CA VAL A 106 16.34 -3.20 5.92
C VAL A 106 15.81 -2.04 6.76
N ALA A 107 16.05 -2.05 8.07
CA ALA A 107 15.59 -0.99 8.97
C ALA A 107 16.11 0.42 8.59
N ALA A 108 17.34 0.51 8.08
CA ALA A 108 17.91 1.77 7.61
C ALA A 108 17.19 2.27 6.34
N LEU A 109 16.92 1.36 5.40
CA LEU A 109 16.21 1.67 4.16
C LEU A 109 14.74 2.05 4.42
N GLU A 110 14.02 1.31 5.26
CA GLU A 110 12.66 1.68 5.70
C GLU A 110 12.65 3.06 6.37
N GLY A 111 13.68 3.38 7.16
CA GLY A 111 13.87 4.70 7.77
C GLY A 111 13.99 5.83 6.73
N LEU A 112 14.65 5.58 5.59
CA LEU A 112 14.71 6.53 4.48
C LEU A 112 13.34 6.74 3.83
N VAL A 113 12.61 5.64 3.55
CA VAL A 113 11.26 5.69 2.97
C VAL A 113 10.32 6.50 3.86
N ARG A 114 10.28 6.17 5.16
CA ARG A 114 9.45 6.87 6.15
C ARG A 114 9.77 8.36 6.21
N ARG A 115 11.07 8.71 6.20
CA ARG A 115 11.52 10.11 6.21
C ARG A 115 11.03 10.85 4.97
N ASP A 116 11.14 10.25 3.79
CA ASP A 116 10.83 10.92 2.54
C ASP A 116 9.32 11.07 2.34
N LEU A 117 8.51 10.06 2.72
CA LEU A 117 7.05 10.19 2.79
C LEU A 117 6.62 11.28 3.78
N ARG A 118 7.24 11.36 4.97
CA ARG A 118 6.94 12.41 5.95
C ARG A 118 7.25 13.81 5.39
N ARG A 119 8.36 13.96 4.65
CA ARG A 119 8.70 15.23 4.00
C ARG A 119 7.67 15.61 2.93
N PHE A 120 7.24 14.63 2.12
CA PHE A 120 6.19 14.82 1.13
C PHE A 120 4.88 15.29 1.77
N SER A 121 4.37 14.57 2.79
CA SER A 121 3.13 14.92 3.49
C SER A 121 3.19 16.33 4.09
N LYS A 122 4.27 16.66 4.82
CA LYS A 122 4.44 18.00 5.40
C LYS A 122 4.45 19.11 4.35
N ARG A 123 5.07 18.87 3.20
CA ARG A 123 5.08 19.84 2.10
C ARG A 123 3.67 20.02 1.53
N GLY A 124 2.94 18.93 1.32
CA GLY A 124 1.55 18.99 0.85
C GLY A 124 0.62 19.72 1.81
N GLU A 125 0.80 19.52 3.13
CA GLU A 125 0.04 20.20 4.17
C GLU A 125 0.30 21.71 4.15
N LYS A 126 1.59 22.10 4.09
CA LYS A 126 2.00 23.51 3.99
C LYS A 126 1.35 24.24 2.81
N HIS A 127 1.10 23.54 1.71
CA HIS A 127 0.57 24.11 0.47
C HIS A 127 -0.92 23.81 0.23
N GLY A 128 -1.62 23.22 1.20
CA GLY A 128 -3.08 23.02 1.16
C GLY A 128 -3.57 21.92 0.19
N TRP A 129 -2.68 21.17 -0.45
CA TRP A 129 -3.05 20.13 -1.42
C TRP A 129 -2.83 18.69 -0.93
N ALA A 130 -2.26 18.51 0.27
CA ALA A 130 -1.82 17.20 0.79
C ALA A 130 -2.85 16.08 0.60
N ARG A 131 -4.11 16.30 0.99
CA ARG A 131 -5.12 15.23 0.97
C ARG A 131 -5.46 14.76 -0.43
N ARG A 132 -5.60 15.67 -1.41
CA ARG A 132 -5.95 15.30 -2.79
C ARG A 132 -4.77 14.68 -3.52
N ALA A 133 -3.57 15.25 -3.35
CA ALA A 133 -2.37 14.66 -3.92
C ALA A 133 -2.06 13.29 -3.32
N ALA A 134 -2.29 13.10 -2.01
CA ALA A 134 -2.10 11.80 -1.38
C ALA A 134 -3.04 10.75 -1.97
N LEU A 135 -4.33 11.08 -2.14
CA LEU A 135 -5.28 10.18 -2.78
C LEU A 135 -4.89 9.89 -4.25
N ALA A 136 -4.49 10.91 -5.01
CA ALA A 136 -4.06 10.73 -6.40
C ALA A 136 -2.81 9.83 -6.50
N MET A 137 -1.83 10.02 -5.63
CA MET A 137 -0.65 9.15 -5.55
C MET A 137 -1.03 7.71 -5.24
N THR A 138 -1.96 7.50 -4.30
CA THR A 138 -2.48 6.16 -3.99
C THR A 138 -3.14 5.53 -5.21
N VAL A 139 -3.99 6.25 -5.94
CA VAL A 139 -4.62 5.76 -7.17
C VAL A 139 -3.56 5.39 -8.21
N CYS A 140 -2.56 6.25 -8.45
CA CYS A 140 -1.51 5.97 -9.42
C CYS A 140 -0.66 4.75 -9.04
N MET A 141 -0.30 4.62 -7.76
CA MET A 141 0.52 3.52 -7.29
C MET A 141 -0.24 2.21 -7.26
N GLU A 142 -1.48 2.21 -6.77
CA GLU A 142 -2.36 1.04 -6.78
C GLU A 142 -2.59 0.56 -8.21
N HIS A 143 -2.87 1.46 -9.15
CA HIS A 143 -3.04 1.12 -10.56
C HIS A 143 -1.79 0.46 -11.15
N PHE A 144 -0.60 0.94 -10.77
CA PHE A 144 0.66 0.33 -11.21
C PHE A 144 0.87 -1.06 -10.61
N THR A 145 0.42 -1.31 -9.37
CA THR A 145 0.61 -2.60 -8.69
C THR A 145 -0.52 -3.61 -8.94
N ALA A 146 -1.66 -3.17 -9.44
CA ALA A 146 -2.83 -4.00 -9.72
C ALA A 146 -2.85 -4.62 -11.13
N ILE A 147 -2.02 -4.11 -12.06
CA ILE A 147 -1.86 -4.60 -13.44
C ILE A 147 -0.66 -5.55 -13.52
#